data_AF-A0A956ZAF6-F1
#
_entry.id   AF-A0A956ZAF6-F1
#
_cell.length_a   1.000
_cell.length_b   1.000
_cell.length_c   1.000
_cell.angle_alpha   90.00
_cell.angle_beta   90.00
_cell.angle_gamma   90.00
#
_symmetry.space_group_name_H-M   'P 1'
#
loop_
_entity.id
_entity.type
_entity.pdbx_description
1 polymer ?
#
loop_
_entity_poly.entity_id
_entity_poly.type
_entity_poly.pdbx_seq_one_letter_code
_entity_poly.pdbx_strand_id
1 'polypeptide(L)'
;FSKKDSVKAVEAAVDSYTKRLSEYADMKQMEIWGSTITVDDLMEAFKDNKDMLRRIKKKKEQAQSRTSEALFPKLTSVVDGHARIVDNPPYIFHFKENVPEFEKLVNRFRKNYSRTLRSDRKHLYESYVPQDIVVKVVGIGSVGTRCIVELLMAGEGDPLFLQAKEARRSVLEPPGGKSVYKSQGQRVVDGQRLLQATGDIFLGWASIDKGHDYYVRQLRDMKVSAEPETFFPETLVDYAAMCGWVLARAQAKAGNEHFIQGYIGSSDRFSEAIAEYAEAYADQVEVDFAAFKKAIATGRLHTDVDETSEFSFLL
;
A
#
# COMPACT_ATOMS: atom_id res chain seq x y z
N PHE A 1 6.32 -21.90 -11.33
CA PHE A 1 7.68 -21.61 -11.81
C PHE A 1 8.61 -22.68 -11.29
N SER A 2 9.64 -23.06 -12.05
CA SER A 2 10.68 -23.95 -11.54
C SER A 2 11.61 -23.20 -10.58
N LYS A 3 12.36 -23.92 -9.74
CA LYS A 3 13.41 -23.32 -8.90
C LYS A 3 14.37 -22.44 -9.70
N LYS A 4 14.74 -22.90 -10.91
CA LYS A 4 15.60 -22.16 -11.83
C LYS A 4 14.99 -20.82 -12.26
N ASP A 5 13.68 -20.79 -12.53
CA ASP A 5 12.99 -19.55 -12.89
C ASP A 5 12.93 -18.57 -11.71
N SER A 6 12.70 -19.09 -10.50
CA SER A 6 12.69 -18.29 -9.27
C SER A 6 14.05 -17.66 -8.99
N VAL A 7 15.14 -18.42 -9.10
CA VAL A 7 16.52 -17.91 -8.92
C VAL A 7 16.81 -16.80 -9.93
N LYS A 8 16.52 -17.04 -11.22
CA LYS A 8 16.69 -16.01 -12.26
C LYS A 8 15.91 -14.73 -11.98
N ALA A 9 14.69 -14.85 -11.46
CA ALA A 9 13.88 -13.69 -11.12
C ALA A 9 14.49 -12.89 -9.95
N VAL A 10 15.01 -13.58 -8.94
CA VAL A 10 15.71 -12.94 -7.81
C VAL A 10 17.00 -12.25 -8.28
N GLU A 11 17.83 -12.95 -9.05
CA GLU A 11 19.05 -12.39 -9.64
C GLU A 11 18.72 -11.14 -10.46
N ALA A 12 17.73 -11.20 -11.35
CA ALA A 12 17.33 -10.04 -12.16
C ALA A 12 16.81 -8.86 -11.33
N ALA A 13 16.12 -9.12 -10.20
CA ALA A 13 15.72 -8.06 -9.28
C ALA A 13 16.93 -7.41 -8.61
N VAL A 14 17.89 -8.20 -8.14
CA VAL A 14 19.11 -7.71 -7.48
C VAL A 14 20.00 -6.96 -8.48
N ASP A 15 20.23 -7.51 -9.67
CA ASP A 15 21.05 -6.89 -10.70
C ASP A 15 20.46 -5.55 -11.17
N SER A 16 19.14 -5.51 -11.38
CA SER A 16 18.45 -4.26 -11.72
C SER A 16 18.56 -3.27 -10.56
N TYR A 17 18.38 -3.72 -9.33
CA TYR A 17 18.50 -2.88 -8.14
C TYR A 17 19.90 -2.26 -8.01
N THR A 18 20.97 -3.06 -8.08
CA THR A 18 22.35 -2.61 -7.91
C THR A 18 22.78 -1.69 -9.05
N LYS A 19 22.47 -2.05 -10.30
CA LYS A 19 22.73 -1.21 -11.47
C LYS A 19 22.07 0.16 -11.33
N ARG A 20 20.77 0.19 -11.01
CA ARG A 20 20.02 1.45 -10.88
C ARG A 20 20.50 2.27 -9.69
N LEU A 21 20.87 1.63 -8.58
CA LEU A 21 21.43 2.32 -7.44
C LEU A 21 22.76 3.01 -7.79
N SER A 22 23.61 2.37 -8.59
CA SER A 22 24.84 2.99 -9.12
C SER A 22 24.53 4.18 -10.03
N GLU A 23 23.55 4.05 -10.92
CA GLU A 23 23.13 5.17 -11.78
C GLU A 23 22.61 6.35 -10.94
N TYR A 24 21.82 6.09 -9.90
CA TYR A 24 21.34 7.14 -8.99
C TYR A 24 22.45 7.75 -8.14
N ALA A 25 23.47 6.98 -7.76
CA ALA A 25 24.62 7.48 -7.02
C ALA A 25 25.45 8.50 -7.83
N ASP A 26 25.43 8.41 -9.17
CA ASP A 26 26.10 9.37 -10.05
C ASP A 26 25.27 10.65 -10.31
N MET A 27 24.00 10.68 -9.89
CA MET A 27 23.09 11.81 -10.09
C MET A 27 23.20 12.86 -8.97
N LYS A 28 22.86 14.10 -9.28
CA LYS A 28 22.74 15.15 -8.26
C LYS A 28 21.46 14.97 -7.45
N GLN A 29 21.49 15.38 -6.18
CA GLN A 29 20.35 15.23 -5.27
C GLN A 29 19.02 15.75 -5.83
N MET A 30 19.02 16.92 -6.47
CA MET A 30 17.79 17.49 -7.05
C MET A 30 17.27 16.68 -8.24
N GLU A 31 18.16 16.05 -9.01
CA GLU A 31 17.80 15.18 -10.13
C GLU A 31 17.21 13.87 -9.60
N ILE A 32 17.78 13.30 -8.54
CA ILE A 32 17.22 12.12 -7.85
C ILE A 32 15.81 12.44 -7.32
N TRP A 33 15.62 13.59 -6.68
CA TRP A 33 14.32 14.01 -6.15
C TRP A 33 13.27 14.26 -7.25
N GLY A 34 13.70 14.77 -8.40
CA GLY A 34 12.88 14.96 -9.60
C GLY A 34 12.66 13.69 -10.43
N SER A 35 13.46 12.64 -10.21
CA SER A 35 13.36 11.40 -10.97
C SER A 35 11.99 10.73 -10.82
N THR A 36 11.46 10.19 -11.91
CA THR A 36 10.24 9.37 -11.91
C THR A 36 10.49 8.10 -12.73
N ILE A 37 9.65 7.08 -12.54
CA ILE A 37 9.59 5.92 -13.43
C ILE A 37 8.19 5.96 -14.05
N THR A 38 8.12 6.33 -15.32
CA THR A 38 6.87 6.43 -16.07
C THR A 38 6.52 5.09 -16.73
N VAL A 39 5.28 4.96 -17.19
CA VAL A 39 4.87 3.77 -17.96
C VAL A 39 5.67 3.64 -19.25
N ASP A 40 6.04 4.76 -19.87
CA ASP A 40 6.79 4.75 -21.13
C ASP A 40 8.25 4.32 -20.89
N ASP A 41 8.85 4.70 -19.76
CA ASP A 41 10.17 4.19 -19.33
C ASP A 41 10.15 2.67 -19.14
N LEU A 42 9.09 2.13 -18.54
CA LEU A 42 8.92 0.69 -18.37
C LEU A 42 8.71 -0.02 -19.72
N MET A 43 7.93 0.57 -20.62
CA MET A 43 7.73 0.00 -21.96
C MET A 43 9.04 -0.02 -22.76
N GLU A 44 9.87 1.02 -22.68
CA GLU A 44 11.17 1.05 -23.35
C GLU A 44 12.14 0.03 -22.75
N ALA A 45 12.22 -0.04 -21.41
CA ALA A 45 13.13 -0.96 -20.72
C ALA A 45 12.85 -2.44 -20.99
N PHE A 46 11.58 -2.81 -21.22
CA PHE A 46 11.14 -4.20 -21.44
C PHE A 46 10.58 -4.43 -22.85
N LYS A 47 11.03 -3.63 -23.84
CA LYS A 47 10.47 -3.64 -25.21
C LYS A 47 10.60 -4.96 -25.95
N ASP A 48 11.59 -5.77 -25.60
CA ASP A 48 11.87 -7.05 -26.27
C ASP A 48 10.92 -8.16 -25.80
N ASN A 49 10.27 -8.00 -24.64
CA ASN A 49 9.27 -8.94 -24.15
C ASN A 49 7.84 -8.48 -24.50
N LYS A 50 7.29 -9.07 -25.57
CA LYS A 50 5.94 -8.76 -26.09
C LYS A 50 4.82 -9.02 -25.06
N ASP A 51 4.95 -10.06 -24.22
CA ASP A 51 3.95 -10.34 -23.18
C ASP A 51 3.97 -9.25 -22.09
N MET A 52 5.17 -8.86 -21.67
CA MET A 52 5.36 -7.79 -20.68
C MET A 52 4.81 -6.46 -21.19
N LEU A 53 5.12 -6.07 -22.44
CA LEU A 53 4.56 -4.88 -23.07
C LEU A 53 3.02 -4.89 -23.10
N ARG A 54 2.43 -6.02 -23.50
CA ARG A 54 0.97 -6.18 -23.52
C ARG A 54 0.38 -5.98 -22.13
N ARG A 55 1.02 -6.50 -21.08
CA ARG A 55 0.57 -6.37 -19.69
C ARG A 55 0.68 -4.93 -19.19
N ILE A 56 1.80 -4.26 -19.43
CA ILE A 56 2.00 -2.86 -19.04
C ILE A 56 0.91 -1.99 -19.69
N LYS A 57 0.65 -2.14 -20.99
CA LYS A 57 -0.43 -1.43 -21.71
C LYS A 57 -1.80 -1.68 -21.09
N LYS A 58 -2.15 -2.95 -20.88
CA LYS A 58 -3.42 -3.33 -20.24
C LYS A 58 -3.55 -2.72 -18.84
N LYS A 59 -2.47 -2.69 -18.06
CA LYS A 59 -2.48 -2.11 -16.70
C LYS A 59 -2.57 -0.58 -16.73
N LYS A 60 -1.97 0.09 -17.73
CA LYS A 60 -2.14 1.54 -17.98
C LYS A 60 -3.61 1.89 -18.21
N GLU A 61 -4.26 1.18 -19.13
CA GLU A 61 -5.69 1.35 -19.45
C GLU A 61 -6.58 1.07 -18.23
N GLN A 62 -6.31 -0.02 -17.49
CA GLN A 62 -7.03 -0.34 -16.27
C GLN A 62 -6.89 0.76 -15.22
N ALA A 63 -5.69 1.31 -15.00
CA ALA A 63 -5.43 2.32 -13.99
C ALA A 63 -6.26 3.60 -14.22
N GLN A 64 -6.38 4.04 -15.48
CA GLN A 64 -7.16 5.24 -15.85
C GLN A 64 -8.65 5.12 -15.49
N SER A 65 -9.19 3.90 -15.44
CA SER A 65 -10.58 3.64 -15.04
C SER A 65 -10.80 3.50 -13.52
N ARG A 66 -9.77 3.72 -12.71
CA ARG A 66 -9.81 3.55 -11.23
C ARG A 66 -9.68 4.89 -10.54
N THR A 67 -10.74 5.68 -10.61
CA THR A 67 -10.90 6.97 -9.91
C THR A 67 -12.07 6.88 -8.92
N SER A 68 -12.19 7.84 -8.00
CA SER A 68 -13.36 7.94 -7.12
C SER A 68 -14.66 8.00 -7.91
N GLU A 69 -14.71 8.79 -8.98
CA GLU A 69 -15.85 8.90 -9.91
C GLU A 69 -16.24 7.55 -10.52
N ALA A 70 -15.26 6.77 -11.01
CA ALA A 70 -15.52 5.47 -11.62
C ALA A 70 -15.92 4.39 -10.60
N LEU A 71 -15.56 4.57 -9.32
CA LEU A 71 -15.89 3.66 -8.22
C LEU A 71 -17.24 3.97 -7.60
N PHE A 72 -17.62 5.24 -7.53
CA PHE A 72 -18.84 5.71 -6.90
C PHE A 72 -20.09 4.92 -7.31
N PRO A 73 -20.50 4.85 -8.60
CA PRO A 73 -21.71 4.12 -8.98
C PRO A 73 -21.62 2.60 -8.73
N LYS A 74 -20.42 2.05 -8.52
CA LYS A 74 -20.21 0.62 -8.24
C LYS A 74 -20.21 0.29 -6.75
N LEU A 75 -19.96 1.29 -5.91
CA LEU A 75 -19.79 1.12 -4.47
C LEU A 75 -20.91 1.75 -3.66
N THR A 76 -21.75 2.59 -4.26
CA THR A 76 -22.81 3.32 -3.55
C THR A 76 -24.20 3.06 -4.12
N SER A 77 -25.20 3.13 -3.26
CA SER A 77 -26.61 3.29 -3.61
C SER A 77 -27.14 4.62 -3.06
N VAL A 78 -28.36 5.00 -3.45
CA VAL A 78 -29.05 6.14 -2.86
C VAL A 78 -30.00 5.63 -1.78
N VAL A 79 -29.85 6.15 -0.56
CA VAL A 79 -30.72 5.86 0.58
C VAL A 79 -31.15 7.19 1.19
N ASP A 80 -32.46 7.42 1.29
CA ASP A 80 -33.04 8.68 1.80
C ASP A 80 -32.51 9.96 1.12
N GLY A 81 -32.20 9.86 -0.19
CA GLY A 81 -31.67 10.98 -0.98
C GLY A 81 -30.16 11.22 -0.81
N HIS A 82 -29.47 10.42 0.00
CA HIS A 82 -28.03 10.49 0.22
C HIS A 82 -27.29 9.31 -0.41
N ALA A 83 -26.09 9.56 -0.91
CA ALA A 83 -25.21 8.50 -1.37
C ALA A 83 -24.67 7.70 -0.18
N ARG A 84 -24.89 6.39 -0.21
CA ARG A 84 -24.48 5.46 0.85
C ARG A 84 -23.69 4.31 0.24
N ILE A 85 -22.59 3.92 0.87
CA ILE A 85 -21.78 2.78 0.47
C ILE A 85 -22.61 1.50 0.66
N VAL A 86 -22.56 0.59 -0.32
CA VAL A 86 -23.29 -0.68 -0.27
C VAL A 86 -22.56 -1.65 0.66
N ASP A 87 -23.29 -2.19 1.63
CA ASP A 87 -22.80 -3.26 2.51
C ASP A 87 -22.50 -4.54 1.72
N ASN A 88 -21.39 -5.18 2.08
CA ASN A 88 -20.98 -6.47 1.57
C ASN A 88 -20.23 -7.23 2.70
N PRO A 89 -20.94 -7.66 3.75
CA PRO A 89 -20.33 -8.33 4.90
C PRO A 89 -19.69 -9.67 4.49
N PRO A 90 -18.58 -10.07 5.15
CA PRO A 90 -17.89 -9.36 6.23
C PRO A 90 -16.89 -8.30 5.73
N TYR A 91 -16.83 -8.01 4.42
CA TYR A 91 -15.76 -7.21 3.84
C TYR A 91 -15.99 -5.71 3.93
N ILE A 92 -17.23 -5.25 3.76
CA ILE A 92 -17.64 -3.86 3.88
C ILE A 92 -18.93 -3.84 4.69
N PHE A 93 -18.95 -3.08 5.78
CA PHE A 93 -20.13 -2.99 6.63
C PHE A 93 -20.15 -1.69 7.43
N HIS A 94 -21.34 -1.17 7.74
CA HIS A 94 -21.51 -0.07 8.67
C HIS A 94 -21.47 -0.57 10.12
N PHE A 95 -21.13 0.33 11.05
CA PHE A 95 -21.30 0.07 12.49
C PHE A 95 -22.79 -0.10 12.82
N LYS A 96 -23.11 -1.07 13.70
CA LYS A 96 -24.49 -1.41 14.04
C LYS A 96 -25.21 -0.39 14.95
N GLU A 97 -24.54 0.66 15.44
CA GLU A 97 -25.13 1.63 16.36
C GLU A 97 -24.67 3.06 16.09
N ASN A 98 -25.63 3.97 16.00
CA ASN A 98 -25.41 5.41 15.81
C ASN A 98 -25.20 6.06 17.19
N VAL A 99 -23.99 5.92 17.73
CA VAL A 99 -23.64 6.37 19.07
C VAL A 99 -23.13 7.82 19.00
N PRO A 100 -23.70 8.81 19.72
CA PRO A 100 -23.21 10.21 19.70
C PRO A 100 -21.71 10.36 19.97
N GLU A 101 -21.12 9.43 20.70
CA GLU A 101 -19.68 9.30 20.94
C GLU A 101 -18.89 9.00 19.65
N PHE A 102 -19.44 8.22 18.72
CA PHE A 102 -18.84 7.93 17.41
C PHE A 102 -18.71 9.20 16.56
N GLU A 103 -19.78 9.99 16.44
CA GLU A 103 -19.73 11.24 15.67
C GLU A 103 -18.68 12.22 16.22
N LYS A 104 -18.62 12.37 17.56
CA LYS A 104 -17.61 13.20 18.22
C LYS A 104 -16.20 12.69 17.95
N LEU A 105 -15.99 11.37 17.98
CA LEU A 105 -14.70 10.75 17.69
C LEU A 105 -14.28 10.99 16.24
N VAL A 106 -15.17 10.72 15.28
CA VAL A 106 -14.92 10.91 13.85
C VAL A 106 -14.64 12.38 13.54
N ASN A 107 -15.41 13.32 14.09
CA ASN A 107 -15.18 14.75 13.89
C ASN A 107 -13.83 15.21 14.46
N ARG A 108 -13.43 14.67 15.61
CA ARG A 108 -12.08 14.90 16.17
C ARG A 108 -11.00 14.32 15.26
N PHE A 109 -11.19 13.11 14.77
CA PHE A 109 -10.28 12.44 13.83
C PHE A 109 -10.09 13.28 12.57
N ARG A 110 -11.18 13.70 11.90
CA ARG A 110 -11.16 14.59 10.73
C ARG A 110 -10.40 15.88 10.99
N LYS A 111 -10.66 16.53 12.13
CA LYS A 111 -9.98 17.77 12.54
C LYS A 111 -8.48 17.57 12.76
N ASN A 112 -8.08 16.45 13.35
CA ASN A 112 -6.66 16.13 13.56
C ASN A 112 -5.98 15.79 12.23
N TYR A 113 -6.63 15.00 11.39
CA TYR A 113 -6.15 14.64 10.06
C TYR A 113 -5.96 15.88 9.17
N SER A 114 -6.94 16.78 9.10
CA SER A 114 -6.86 17.96 8.24
C SER A 114 -5.71 18.90 8.60
N ARG A 115 -5.27 18.90 9.87
CA ARG A 115 -4.08 19.63 10.33
C ARG A 115 -2.75 19.05 9.83
N THR A 116 -2.74 17.80 9.32
CA THR A 116 -1.54 17.15 8.76
C THR A 116 -1.36 17.39 7.26
N LEU A 117 -2.39 17.93 6.60
CA LEU A 117 -2.34 18.30 5.19
C LEU A 117 -1.66 19.65 5.00
N ARG A 118 -1.01 19.83 3.84
CA ARG A 118 -0.56 21.15 3.40
C ARG A 118 -1.76 22.10 3.26
N SER A 119 -1.55 23.40 3.43
CA SER A 119 -2.64 24.39 3.45
C SER A 119 -3.52 24.36 2.19
N ASP A 120 -2.92 24.23 1.00
CA ASP A 120 -3.63 24.10 -0.27
C ASP A 120 -4.48 22.83 -0.35
N ARG A 121 -3.96 21.71 0.17
CA ARG A 121 -4.67 20.40 0.18
C ARG A 121 -5.74 20.32 1.26
N LYS A 122 -5.51 21.00 2.38
CA LYS A 122 -6.51 21.19 3.43
C LYS A 122 -7.70 21.97 2.89
N HIS A 123 -7.46 23.07 2.18
CA HIS A 123 -8.53 23.86 1.57
C HIS A 123 -9.38 23.02 0.60
N LEU A 124 -8.73 22.21 -0.26
CA LEU A 124 -9.44 21.28 -1.13
C LEU A 124 -10.25 20.25 -0.34
N TYR A 125 -9.67 19.65 0.71
CA TYR A 125 -10.38 18.68 1.57
C TYR A 125 -11.63 19.29 2.24
N GLU A 126 -11.54 20.55 2.68
CA GLU A 126 -12.65 21.26 3.34
C GLU A 126 -13.81 21.61 2.39
N SER A 127 -13.61 21.52 1.08
CA SER A 127 -14.68 21.64 0.07
C SER A 127 -15.56 20.39 -0.02
N TYR A 128 -15.14 19.26 0.54
CA TYR A 128 -15.90 18.01 0.53
C TYR A 128 -16.69 17.83 1.83
N VAL A 129 -17.96 17.45 1.70
CA VAL A 129 -18.88 17.17 2.81
C VAL A 129 -18.95 15.65 3.05
N PRO A 130 -18.69 15.16 4.28
CA PRO A 130 -18.86 13.75 4.60
C PRO A 130 -20.28 13.26 4.35
N GLN A 131 -20.43 12.11 3.70
CA GLN A 131 -21.73 11.47 3.45
C GLN A 131 -21.89 10.15 4.19
N ASP A 132 -20.85 9.31 4.18
CA ASP A 132 -20.97 7.95 4.70
C ASP A 132 -19.63 7.38 5.17
N ILE A 133 -19.68 6.41 6.08
CA ILE A 133 -18.51 5.80 6.71
C ILE A 133 -18.75 4.31 7.00
N VAL A 134 -17.82 3.49 6.52
CA VAL A 134 -17.89 2.02 6.64
C VAL A 134 -16.58 1.44 7.14
N VAL A 135 -16.65 0.29 7.79
CA VAL A 135 -15.50 -0.59 7.98
C VAL A 135 -15.22 -1.31 6.68
N LYS A 136 -13.94 -1.46 6.37
CA LYS A 136 -13.48 -2.28 5.26
C LYS A 136 -12.43 -3.27 5.74
N VAL A 137 -12.74 -4.55 5.69
CA VAL A 137 -11.75 -5.61 5.89
C VAL A 137 -10.82 -5.63 4.69
N VAL A 138 -9.51 -5.57 4.96
CA VAL A 138 -8.44 -5.50 3.97
C VAL A 138 -7.74 -6.84 3.81
N GLY A 139 -7.00 -7.00 2.70
CA GLY A 139 -6.34 -8.26 2.37
C GLY A 139 -5.21 -8.70 3.33
N ILE A 140 -4.64 -9.85 3.01
CA ILE A 140 -3.71 -10.66 3.84
C ILE A 140 -2.62 -9.88 4.59
N GLY A 141 -2.02 -8.83 4.01
CA GLY A 141 -0.97 -8.03 4.65
C GLY A 141 -1.46 -7.04 5.72
N SER A 142 -2.74 -7.05 6.05
CA SER A 142 -3.36 -6.16 7.04
C SER A 142 -4.53 -6.85 7.76
N VAL A 143 -4.59 -8.17 7.76
CA VAL A 143 -5.62 -8.94 8.49
C VAL A 143 -5.51 -8.62 9.98
N GLY A 144 -6.66 -8.42 10.62
CA GLY A 144 -6.76 -8.04 12.01
C GLY A 144 -6.39 -6.59 12.30
N THR A 145 -6.14 -5.75 11.29
CA THR A 145 -5.95 -4.30 11.45
C THR A 145 -7.22 -3.52 11.12
N ARG A 146 -7.40 -2.37 11.75
CA ARG A 146 -8.57 -1.51 11.53
C ARG A 146 -8.43 -0.75 10.20
N CYS A 147 -9.49 -0.75 9.41
CA CYS A 147 -9.55 0.02 8.18
C CYS A 147 -10.96 0.58 7.96
N ILE A 148 -11.02 1.89 7.75
CA ILE A 148 -12.24 2.66 7.57
C ILE A 148 -12.21 3.28 6.19
N VAL A 149 -13.36 3.30 5.52
CA VAL A 149 -13.58 4.07 4.30
C VAL A 149 -14.62 5.13 4.57
N GLU A 150 -14.32 6.35 4.17
CA GLU A 150 -15.21 7.50 4.25
C GLU A 150 -15.52 8.00 2.83
N LEU A 151 -16.79 8.18 2.54
CA LEU A 151 -17.29 8.86 1.35
C LEU A 151 -17.53 10.33 1.69
N LEU A 152 -16.93 11.22 0.89
CA LEU A 152 -17.20 12.65 0.91
C LEU A 152 -17.66 13.12 -0.48
N MET A 153 -18.42 14.20 -0.54
CA MET A 153 -18.93 14.78 -1.80
C MET A 153 -18.72 16.30 -1.82
N ALA A 154 -18.24 16.85 -2.93
CA ALA A 154 -18.18 18.31 -3.16
C ALA A 154 -19.38 18.84 -3.97
N GLY A 155 -20.25 17.93 -4.43
CA GLY A 155 -21.44 18.21 -5.23
C GLY A 155 -22.01 16.92 -5.80
N GLU A 156 -23.04 17.03 -6.63
CA GLU A 156 -23.56 15.86 -7.35
C GLU A 156 -22.50 15.32 -8.32
N GLY A 157 -22.21 14.02 -8.24
CA GLY A 157 -21.25 13.38 -9.13
C GLY A 157 -19.77 13.68 -8.85
N ASP A 158 -19.43 14.38 -7.75
CA ASP A 158 -18.05 14.68 -7.34
C ASP A 158 -17.68 13.97 -6.01
N PRO A 159 -17.41 12.65 -6.06
CA PRO A 159 -17.08 11.84 -4.90
C PRO A 159 -15.59 11.82 -4.59
N LEU A 160 -15.27 11.80 -3.31
CA LEU A 160 -13.94 11.50 -2.77
C LEU A 160 -14.05 10.35 -1.78
N PHE A 161 -13.36 9.25 -2.05
CA PHE A 161 -13.22 8.16 -1.08
C PHE A 161 -11.88 8.24 -0.37
N LEU A 162 -11.90 8.47 0.95
CA LEU A 162 -10.72 8.37 1.79
C LEU A 162 -10.71 7.04 2.56
N GLN A 163 -9.51 6.49 2.76
CA GLN A 163 -9.26 5.27 3.51
C GLN A 163 -8.31 5.58 4.66
N ALA A 164 -8.79 5.40 5.89
CA ALA A 164 -7.95 5.40 7.08
C ALA A 164 -7.52 3.96 7.41
N LYS A 165 -6.22 3.72 7.51
CA LYS A 165 -5.64 2.41 7.83
C LYS A 165 -4.85 2.50 9.12
N GLU A 166 -5.07 1.55 10.02
CA GLU A 166 -4.30 1.44 11.26
C GLU A 166 -2.82 1.28 10.96
N ALA A 167 -2.01 2.10 11.61
CA ALA A 167 -0.56 2.02 11.63
C ALA A 167 -0.12 1.46 12.98
N ARG A 168 0.48 0.26 12.95
CA ARG A 168 1.05 -0.37 14.14
C ARG A 168 2.53 -0.03 14.27
N ARG A 169 3.07 -0.33 15.45
CA ARG A 169 4.50 -0.32 15.71
C ARG A 169 5.26 -1.06 14.61
N SER A 170 6.38 -0.49 14.16
CA SER A 170 7.21 -1.15 13.15
C SER A 170 7.76 -2.46 13.69
N VAL A 171 7.77 -3.52 12.90
CA VAL A 171 8.53 -4.75 13.23
C VAL A 171 10.04 -4.51 13.27
N LEU A 172 10.51 -3.46 12.60
CA LEU A 172 11.91 -3.01 12.58
C LEU A 172 12.26 -2.08 13.77
N GLU A 173 11.30 -1.70 14.62
CA GLU A 173 11.63 -0.94 15.81
C GLU A 173 12.36 -1.85 16.81
N PRO A 174 13.54 -1.46 17.31
CA PRO A 174 14.29 -2.30 18.23
C PRO A 174 13.49 -2.56 19.52
N PRO A 175 13.63 -3.75 20.13
CA PRO A 175 13.08 -4.01 21.45
C PRO A 175 13.56 -2.94 22.45
N GLY A 176 12.64 -2.18 23.06
CA GLY A 176 12.97 -1.11 24.01
C GLY A 176 13.36 0.25 23.41
N GLY A 177 13.56 0.37 22.09
CA GLY A 177 13.80 1.66 21.44
C GLY A 177 12.50 2.41 21.13
N LYS A 178 12.49 3.72 21.39
CA LYS A 178 11.38 4.60 21.01
C LYS A 178 11.55 5.03 19.54
N SER A 179 10.46 4.99 18.78
CA SER A 179 10.39 5.62 17.46
C SER A 179 10.73 7.11 17.58
N VAL A 180 11.43 7.66 16.58
CA VAL A 180 11.63 9.12 16.44
C VAL A 180 10.30 9.84 16.16
N TYR A 181 9.30 9.10 15.69
CA TYR A 181 7.94 9.60 15.47
C TYR A 181 7.07 9.34 16.68
N LYS A 182 6.27 10.36 17.04
CA LYS A 182 5.28 10.25 18.12
C LYS A 182 4.06 9.41 17.73
N SER A 183 3.77 9.34 16.43
CA SER A 183 2.65 8.59 15.85
C SER A 183 3.17 7.61 14.80
N GLN A 184 2.69 6.37 14.83
CA GLN A 184 2.97 5.36 13.81
C GLN A 184 2.34 5.74 12.46
N GLY A 185 1.22 6.47 12.47
CA GLY A 185 0.61 7.03 11.26
C GLY A 185 1.53 8.05 10.60
N GLN A 186 2.12 8.94 11.40
CA GLN A 186 3.13 9.89 10.92
C GLN A 186 4.34 9.17 10.32
N ARG A 187 4.87 8.16 11.01
CA ARG A 187 6.02 7.37 10.50
C ARG A 187 5.75 6.80 9.12
N VAL A 188 4.57 6.21 8.91
CA VAL A 188 4.17 5.63 7.63
C VAL A 188 4.04 6.70 6.54
N VAL A 189 3.43 7.85 6.86
CA VAL A 189 3.24 8.95 5.91
C VAL A 189 4.56 9.58 5.50
N ASP A 190 5.41 9.91 6.45
CA ASP A 190 6.70 10.54 6.17
C ASP A 190 7.61 9.59 5.39
N GLY A 191 7.60 8.28 5.71
CA GLY A 191 8.28 7.26 4.91
C GLY A 191 7.76 7.17 3.48
N GLN A 192 6.44 7.19 3.28
CA GLN A 192 5.86 7.19 1.92
C GLN A 192 6.22 8.46 1.14
N ARG A 193 6.12 9.64 1.76
CA ARG A 193 6.51 10.92 1.14
C ARG A 193 7.99 10.95 0.77
N LEU A 194 8.84 10.31 1.57
CA LEU A 194 10.26 10.20 1.31
C LEU A 194 10.55 9.24 0.13
N LEU A 195 9.91 8.08 0.08
CA LEU A 195 10.15 7.06 -0.95
C LEU A 195 9.48 7.37 -2.31
N GLN A 196 8.26 7.92 -2.29
CA GLN A 196 7.45 8.10 -3.51
C GLN A 196 7.92 9.30 -4.33
N ALA A 197 7.80 9.18 -5.65
CA ALA A 197 8.07 10.28 -6.58
C ALA A 197 6.91 11.27 -6.59
N THR A 198 5.71 10.74 -6.80
CA THR A 198 4.44 11.44 -6.73
C THR A 198 3.60 10.70 -5.69
N GLY A 199 3.35 11.36 -4.56
CA GLY A 199 2.51 10.83 -3.51
C GLY A 199 1.06 11.29 -3.66
N ASP A 200 0.17 10.62 -2.95
CA ASP A 200 -1.22 11.03 -2.82
C ASP A 200 -1.30 12.40 -2.10
N ILE A 201 -2.06 13.33 -2.69
CA ILE A 201 -2.23 14.69 -2.18
C ILE A 201 -2.98 14.76 -0.85
N PHE A 202 -3.74 13.71 -0.52
CA PHE A 202 -4.47 13.54 0.74
C PHE A 202 -3.75 12.60 1.71
N LEU A 203 -2.49 12.24 1.44
CA LEU A 203 -1.71 11.42 2.35
C LEU A 203 -1.44 12.19 3.65
N GLY A 204 -2.06 11.74 4.74
CA GLY A 204 -1.95 12.34 6.08
C GLY A 204 -2.15 11.29 7.17
N TRP A 205 -2.17 11.72 8.43
CA TRP A 205 -2.34 10.81 9.58
C TRP A 205 -3.21 11.42 10.66
N ALA A 206 -3.75 10.57 11.52
CA ALA A 206 -4.44 10.99 12.73
C ALA A 206 -4.45 9.84 13.74
N SER A 207 -4.69 10.18 14.99
CA SER A 207 -4.81 9.22 16.08
C SER A 207 -6.17 9.37 16.74
N ILE A 208 -6.64 8.29 17.35
CA ILE A 208 -7.76 8.32 18.28
C ILE A 208 -7.25 8.18 19.72
N ASP A 209 -8.05 8.64 20.69
CA ASP A 209 -7.63 8.86 22.09
C ASP A 209 -7.07 7.62 22.83
N LYS A 210 -7.28 6.41 22.32
CA LYS A 210 -6.81 5.15 22.93
C LYS A 210 -5.48 4.60 22.38
N GLY A 211 -4.72 5.41 21.62
CA GLY A 211 -3.39 5.02 21.16
C GLY A 211 -3.36 4.22 19.85
N HIS A 212 -4.47 4.20 19.10
CA HIS A 212 -4.46 3.74 17.72
C HIS A 212 -4.13 4.89 16.77
N ASP A 213 -3.06 4.69 16.01
CA ASP A 213 -2.61 5.59 14.98
C ASP A 213 -3.11 5.12 13.61
N TYR A 214 -3.41 6.08 12.74
CA TYR A 214 -3.88 5.82 11.39
C TYR A 214 -3.11 6.67 10.38
N TYR A 215 -2.92 6.14 9.19
CA TYR A 215 -2.62 6.94 8.01
C TYR A 215 -3.85 6.96 7.09
N VAL A 216 -4.08 8.10 6.45
CA VAL A 216 -5.20 8.38 5.56
C VAL A 216 -4.67 8.57 4.16
N ARG A 217 -5.37 8.01 3.17
CA ARG A 217 -5.09 8.15 1.73
C ARG A 217 -6.35 7.95 0.92
N GLN A 218 -6.35 8.34 -0.34
CA GLN A 218 -7.41 8.03 -1.30
C GLN A 218 -7.57 6.53 -1.48
N LEU A 219 -8.83 6.10 -1.58
CA LEU A 219 -9.17 4.72 -1.87
C LEU A 219 -9.03 4.48 -3.38
N ARG A 220 -8.12 3.58 -3.77
CA ARG A 220 -7.99 3.05 -5.14
C ARG A 220 -7.68 4.12 -6.21
N ASP A 221 -6.91 5.16 -5.89
CA ASP A 221 -6.39 6.13 -6.87
C ASP A 221 -5.42 5.45 -7.87
N MET A 222 -5.89 5.18 -9.09
CA MET A 222 -5.17 4.56 -10.21
C MET A 222 -4.42 3.26 -9.86
N LYS A 223 -4.81 2.60 -8.78
CA LYS A 223 -4.07 1.45 -8.25
C LYS A 223 -4.35 0.18 -9.07
N VAL A 224 -3.30 -0.36 -9.67
CA VAL A 224 -3.31 -1.66 -10.33
C VAL A 224 -2.43 -2.66 -9.59
N SER A 225 -2.55 -3.94 -9.93
CA SER A 225 -1.76 -5.01 -9.34
C SER A 225 -1.30 -5.97 -10.43
N ALA A 226 -0.09 -6.50 -10.27
CA ALA A 226 0.37 -7.63 -11.05
C ALA A 226 -0.44 -8.89 -10.70
N GLU A 227 -0.45 -9.84 -11.62
CA GLU A 227 -1.07 -11.16 -11.48
C GLU A 227 0.02 -12.21 -11.77
N PRO A 228 1.00 -12.39 -10.86
CA PRO A 228 2.18 -13.22 -11.11
C PRO A 228 1.85 -14.67 -11.49
N GLU A 229 0.73 -15.18 -11.00
CA GLU A 229 0.18 -16.50 -11.33
C GLU A 229 -0.10 -16.69 -12.83
N THR A 230 -0.24 -15.60 -13.58
CA THR A 230 -0.47 -15.62 -15.03
C THR A 230 0.80 -15.43 -15.84
N PHE A 231 1.96 -15.22 -15.22
CA PHE A 231 3.19 -14.86 -15.92
C PHE A 231 3.86 -16.08 -16.57
N PHE A 232 4.46 -15.86 -17.73
CA PHE A 232 5.50 -16.75 -18.27
C PHE A 232 6.80 -16.54 -17.48
N PRO A 233 7.74 -17.51 -17.46
CA PRO A 233 9.00 -17.37 -16.75
C PRO A 233 9.76 -16.07 -17.09
N GLU A 234 9.85 -15.70 -18.36
CA GLU A 234 10.53 -14.48 -18.81
C GLU A 234 9.81 -13.21 -18.30
N THR A 235 8.48 -13.21 -18.30
CA THR A 235 7.68 -12.10 -17.75
C THR A 235 7.88 -11.95 -16.24
N LEU A 236 8.05 -13.06 -15.51
CA LEU A 236 8.37 -13.02 -14.08
C LEU A 236 9.74 -12.38 -13.83
N VAL A 237 10.74 -12.74 -14.63
CA VAL A 237 12.09 -12.17 -14.55
C VAL A 237 12.07 -10.66 -14.82
N ASP A 238 11.38 -10.22 -15.88
CA ASP A 238 11.25 -8.79 -16.20
C ASP A 238 10.49 -8.01 -15.13
N TYR A 239 9.42 -8.61 -14.57
CA TYR A 239 8.68 -8.01 -13.47
C TYR A 239 9.56 -7.86 -12.21
N ALA A 240 10.38 -8.86 -11.90
CA ALA A 240 11.31 -8.82 -10.78
C ALA A 240 12.39 -7.74 -10.99
N ALA A 241 12.95 -7.62 -12.19
CA ALA A 241 13.86 -6.53 -12.58
C ALA A 241 13.19 -5.15 -12.45
N MET A 242 11.92 -5.02 -12.84
CA MET A 242 11.15 -3.79 -12.64
C MET A 242 11.02 -3.44 -11.15
N CYS A 243 10.72 -4.42 -10.29
CA CYS A 243 10.67 -4.22 -8.84
C CYS A 243 12.01 -3.74 -8.28
N GLY A 244 13.12 -4.32 -8.74
CA GLY A 244 14.48 -3.88 -8.39
C GLY A 244 14.73 -2.42 -8.74
N TRP A 245 14.34 -1.99 -9.95
CA TRP A 245 14.47 -0.60 -10.38
C TRP A 245 13.64 0.35 -9.51
N VAL A 246 12.36 0.04 -9.28
CA VAL A 246 11.48 0.87 -8.45
C VAL A 246 12.02 1.01 -7.02
N LEU A 247 12.55 -0.08 -6.45
CA LEU A 247 13.14 -0.08 -5.13
C LEU A 247 14.41 0.80 -5.06
N ALA A 248 15.31 0.68 -6.05
CA ALA A 248 16.51 1.49 -6.13
C ALA A 248 16.19 2.99 -6.18
N ARG A 249 15.20 3.37 -7.00
CA ARG A 249 14.75 4.77 -7.09
C ARG A 249 14.20 5.28 -5.76
N ALA A 250 13.39 4.46 -5.09
CA ALA A 250 12.80 4.82 -3.81
C ALA A 250 13.88 5.03 -2.74
N GLN A 251 14.84 4.12 -2.65
CA GLN A 251 15.94 4.20 -1.68
C GLN A 251 16.91 5.34 -1.98
N ALA A 252 17.24 5.59 -3.26
CA ALA A 252 18.05 6.74 -3.64
C ALA A 252 17.37 8.07 -3.25
N LYS A 253 16.05 8.22 -3.46
CA LYS A 253 15.34 9.43 -3.00
C LYS A 253 15.33 9.56 -1.47
N ALA A 254 15.24 8.43 -0.75
CA ALA A 254 15.30 8.43 0.70
C ALA A 254 16.69 8.73 1.27
N GLY A 255 17.71 8.79 0.41
CA GLY A 255 19.12 8.88 0.78
C GLY A 255 19.65 7.50 1.19
N ASN A 256 20.98 7.38 1.15
CA ASN A 256 21.80 6.21 1.47
C ASN A 256 22.21 5.34 0.26
N GLU A 257 21.98 5.79 -0.97
CA GLU A 257 22.44 5.11 -2.19
C GLU A 257 23.93 4.76 -2.14
N HIS A 258 24.81 5.70 -1.80
CA HIS A 258 26.25 5.44 -1.67
C HIS A 258 26.59 4.43 -0.57
N PHE A 259 25.89 4.50 0.58
CA PHE A 259 26.13 3.59 1.70
C PHE A 259 25.69 2.17 1.34
N ILE A 260 24.51 2.04 0.74
CA ILE A 260 23.96 0.74 0.34
C ILE A 260 24.81 0.14 -0.79
N GLN A 261 25.25 0.95 -1.76
CA GLN A 261 26.16 0.52 -2.83
C GLN A 261 27.49 0.01 -2.24
N GLY A 262 28.08 0.74 -1.29
CA GLY A 262 29.30 0.32 -0.61
C GLY A 262 29.14 -0.97 0.19
N TYR A 263 27.99 -1.17 0.85
CA TYR A 263 27.68 -2.40 1.58
C TYR A 263 27.52 -3.61 0.65
N ILE A 264 26.83 -3.43 -0.48
CA ILE A 264 26.61 -4.51 -1.46
C ILE A 264 27.93 -4.91 -2.14
N GLY A 265 28.79 -3.92 -2.43
CA GLY A 265 30.06 -4.15 -3.10
C GLY A 265 29.89 -4.53 -4.58
N SER A 266 30.94 -5.12 -5.16
CA SER A 266 31.03 -5.42 -6.60
C SER A 266 31.02 -6.92 -6.94
N SER A 267 30.79 -7.79 -5.95
CA SER A 267 30.77 -9.24 -6.13
C SER A 267 29.35 -9.79 -6.13
N ASP A 268 29.16 -10.98 -6.72
CA ASP A 268 27.85 -11.64 -6.81
C ASP A 268 27.31 -12.15 -5.46
N ARG A 269 28.13 -12.10 -4.40
CA ARG A 269 27.78 -12.58 -3.04
C ARG A 269 26.45 -12.07 -2.51
N PHE A 270 26.11 -10.81 -2.79
CA PHE A 270 24.82 -10.27 -2.35
C PHE A 270 23.66 -10.90 -3.11
N SER A 271 23.79 -11.06 -4.43
CA SER A 271 22.79 -11.71 -5.28
C SER A 271 22.59 -13.17 -4.87
N GLU A 272 23.70 -13.92 -4.68
CA GLU A 272 23.70 -15.30 -4.19
C GLU A 272 23.00 -15.41 -2.83
N ALA A 273 23.35 -14.57 -1.87
CA ALA A 273 22.75 -14.59 -0.53
C ALA A 273 21.24 -14.29 -0.56
N ILE A 274 20.79 -13.36 -1.41
CA ILE A 274 19.37 -13.05 -1.55
C ILE A 274 18.62 -14.19 -2.26
N ALA A 275 19.23 -14.84 -3.25
CA ALA A 275 18.65 -16.02 -3.91
C ALA A 275 18.50 -17.20 -2.95
N GLU A 276 19.54 -17.52 -2.17
CA GLU A 276 19.50 -18.55 -1.13
C GLU A 276 18.43 -18.24 -0.07
N TYR A 277 18.38 -16.99 0.41
CA TYR A 277 17.36 -16.56 1.37
C TYR A 277 15.96 -16.68 0.80
N ALA A 278 15.73 -16.23 -0.44
CA ALA A 278 14.42 -16.26 -1.08
C ALA A 278 13.90 -17.70 -1.24
N GLU A 279 14.78 -18.64 -1.57
CA GLU A 279 14.42 -20.06 -1.65
C GLU A 279 14.08 -20.64 -0.27
N ALA A 280 14.96 -20.46 0.72
CA ALA A 280 14.72 -20.95 2.07
C ALA A 280 13.44 -20.36 2.68
N TYR A 281 13.15 -19.08 2.38
CA TYR A 281 11.92 -18.43 2.81
C TYR A 281 10.68 -18.99 2.10
N ALA A 282 10.79 -19.36 0.81
CA ALA A 282 9.69 -20.01 0.11
C ALA A 282 9.33 -21.36 0.75
N ASP A 283 10.34 -22.18 1.08
CA ASP A 283 10.14 -23.45 1.80
C ASP A 283 9.50 -23.22 3.18
N GLN A 284 9.98 -22.21 3.92
CA GLN A 284 9.40 -21.86 5.22
C GLN A 284 7.93 -21.46 5.11
N VAL A 285 7.54 -20.71 4.07
CA VAL A 285 6.15 -20.31 3.83
C VAL A 285 5.25 -21.54 3.58
N GLU A 286 5.74 -22.56 2.88
CA GLU A 286 4.99 -23.81 2.67
C GLU A 286 4.77 -24.57 3.99
N VAL A 287 5.81 -24.65 4.83
CA VAL A 287 5.76 -25.25 6.17
C VAL A 287 4.76 -24.50 7.06
N ASP A 288 4.83 -23.18 7.08
CA ASP A 288 3.94 -22.32 7.87
C ASP A 288 2.49 -22.47 7.41
N PHE A 289 2.25 -22.55 6.10
CA PHE A 289 0.91 -22.76 5.56
C PHE A 289 0.35 -24.15 5.92
N ALA A 290 1.19 -25.19 5.91
CA ALA A 290 0.80 -26.51 6.37
C ALA A 290 0.44 -26.50 7.86
N ALA A 291 1.23 -25.83 8.70
CA ALA A 291 0.96 -25.66 10.12
C ALA A 291 -0.33 -24.87 10.38
N PHE A 292 -0.59 -23.81 9.62
CA PHE A 292 -1.82 -23.04 9.66
C PHE A 292 -3.05 -23.89 9.33
N LYS A 293 -3.00 -24.66 8.23
CA LYS A 293 -4.08 -25.60 7.86
C LYS A 293 -4.33 -26.65 8.93
N LYS A 294 -3.28 -27.21 9.52
CA LYS A 294 -3.38 -28.18 10.62
C LYS A 294 -4.03 -27.56 11.86
N ALA A 295 -3.71 -26.30 12.17
CA ALA A 295 -4.30 -25.59 13.30
C ALA A 295 -5.81 -25.37 13.12
N ILE A 296 -6.27 -25.09 11.90
CA ILE A 296 -7.71 -25.04 11.58
C ILE A 296 -8.33 -26.44 11.72
N ALA A 297 -7.74 -27.45 11.10
CA ALA A 297 -8.29 -28.81 11.12
C ALA A 297 -8.40 -29.43 12.52
N THR A 298 -7.54 -29.00 13.45
CA THR A 298 -7.54 -29.45 14.85
C THR A 298 -8.40 -28.57 15.78
N GLY A 299 -9.06 -27.54 15.25
CA GLY A 299 -9.88 -26.61 16.04
C GLY A 299 -9.08 -25.65 16.91
N ARG A 300 -7.74 -25.59 16.77
CA ARG A 300 -6.90 -24.60 17.46
C ARG A 300 -7.14 -23.18 16.94
N LEU A 301 -7.47 -23.06 15.66
CA LEU A 301 -7.91 -21.81 15.04
C LEU A 301 -9.34 -21.98 14.53
N HIS A 302 -10.22 -21.06 14.93
CA HIS A 302 -11.61 -21.01 14.47
C HIS A 302 -11.72 -20.21 13.17
N THR A 303 -12.63 -20.62 12.29
CA THR A 303 -12.92 -19.94 11.01
C THR A 303 -14.26 -19.22 11.00
N ASP A 304 -15.01 -19.30 12.10
CA ASP A 304 -16.31 -18.65 12.22
C ASP A 304 -16.12 -17.13 12.27
N VAL A 305 -16.97 -16.43 11.51
CA VAL A 305 -16.97 -14.97 11.47
C VAL A 305 -17.92 -14.49 12.56
N ASP A 306 -17.38 -13.78 13.56
CA ASP A 306 -18.23 -13.08 14.52
C ASP A 306 -18.90 -11.91 13.80
N GLU A 307 -20.22 -11.99 13.63
CA GLU A 307 -21.03 -10.98 12.92
C GLU A 307 -21.27 -9.71 13.76
N THR A 308 -20.69 -9.63 14.96
CA THR A 308 -20.85 -8.51 15.88
C THR A 308 -19.60 -7.64 15.93
N SER A 309 -19.43 -6.78 14.92
CA SER A 309 -18.41 -5.73 14.97
C SER A 309 -18.96 -4.53 15.76
N GLU A 310 -18.63 -4.50 17.04
CA GLU A 310 -18.97 -3.39 17.93
C GLU A 310 -18.07 -2.17 17.68
N PHE A 311 -18.57 -0.98 18.04
CA PHE A 311 -17.80 0.27 18.02
C PHE A 311 -16.50 0.19 18.85
N SER A 312 -16.46 -0.69 19.87
CA SER A 312 -15.28 -1.00 20.67
C SER A 312 -14.09 -1.48 19.81
N PHE A 313 -14.35 -2.10 18.65
CA PHE A 313 -13.31 -2.48 17.70
C PHE A 313 -12.51 -1.27 17.20
N LEU A 314 -13.11 -0.09 17.05
CA LEU A 314 -12.39 1.09 16.56
C LEU A 314 -11.58 1.78 17.65
N LEU A 315 -12.11 1.80 18.87
CA LEU A 315 -11.42 2.34 20.04
C LEU A 315 -10.18 1.52 20.38
#